data_AF-A0A4S4KQY9-F1
#
_entry.id   AF-A0A4S4KQY9-F1
#
_cell.length_a   1.000
_cell.length_b   1.000
_cell.length_c   1.000
_cell.angle_alpha   90.00
_cell.angle_beta   90.00
_cell.angle_gamma   90.00
#
_symmetry.space_group_name_H-M   'P 1'
#
loop_
_entity.id
_entity.type
_entity.pdbx_description
1 polymer ?
#
loop_
_entity_poly.entity_id
_entity_poly.type
_entity_poly.pdbx_seq_one_letter_code
_entity_poly.pdbx_strand_id
1 'polypeptide(L)'
;MAPPAYLLVFSDHGSGVSEEEFTDWYDNEHVPLRVAVPAFQTLTRWVAADGKSPHWAASYDLTSYEATQNPPYNTLVATRSEREKRIVQEAEILDRRTYELWEGPLPSPSVLFDKTKSAPFTVFISIDVKPEAEDDYNKWYDEEHIPLLSKVPGWIRSRRFILKDSGRLGVVGRTDQSPAPKYLAVHEWASLDGKDSEEYKHAVILSTQFWSLNTGLEKEGQLLPKGSWTLHGLWPDNCDGSFGQYCDFSRQFDPSPSPSKLPDGTVIPPYKGPSVETFILEFGRLDLLDYSMLLSFFNRSAPSQTLFFLKVNKYWINQGAPNSDFWAHEFSKHATCTSTFDVACYGPDYKQHQDVIDFYLAAIRAFQEYPTFDMLASVGIVPSNKTTYSLSQFQNALKAQTGATPYLGCGSDGTVLEEVWYYSHVFGTEQFGHYKTLDSVDPSTCSSTAPIWYYEREAFSEHEVRNTI
;
A
#
# COMPACT_ATOMS: atom_id res chain seq x y z
N MET A 1 7.36 -9.28 -36.72
CA MET A 1 7.58 -7.83 -36.56
C MET A 1 8.16 -7.63 -35.17
N ALA A 2 9.04 -6.64 -34.96
CA ALA A 2 9.50 -6.32 -33.61
C ALA A 2 8.30 -5.85 -32.74
N PRO A 3 8.28 -6.15 -31.44
CA PRO A 3 7.17 -5.73 -30.58
C PRO A 3 7.09 -4.19 -30.47
N PRO A 4 5.88 -3.62 -30.35
CA PRO A 4 5.73 -2.20 -30.02
C PRO A 4 6.46 -1.84 -28.73
N ALA A 5 6.89 -0.58 -28.63
CA ALA A 5 7.62 -0.09 -27.47
C ALA A 5 7.00 1.19 -26.92
N TYR A 6 7.44 1.58 -25.73
CA TYR A 6 6.97 2.74 -25.02
C TYR A 6 8.15 3.50 -24.42
N LEU A 7 8.31 4.76 -24.80
CA LEU A 7 9.31 5.65 -24.21
C LEU A 7 8.62 6.56 -23.21
N LEU A 8 9.04 6.51 -21.95
CA LEU A 8 8.56 7.32 -20.85
C LEU A 8 9.72 8.16 -20.31
N VAL A 9 9.48 9.46 -20.13
CA VAL A 9 10.47 10.39 -19.59
C VAL A 9 9.83 11.13 -18.42
N PHE A 10 10.29 10.86 -17.20
CA PHE A 10 9.94 11.68 -16.04
C PHE A 10 10.92 12.85 -15.94
N SER A 11 10.44 14.05 -15.60
CA SER A 11 11.30 15.23 -15.61
C SER A 11 10.90 16.32 -14.64
N ASP A 12 11.90 17.05 -14.18
CA ASP A 12 11.77 18.35 -13.52
C ASP A 12 12.78 19.34 -14.11
N HIS A 13 12.34 20.58 -14.29
CA HIS A 13 13.18 21.65 -14.85
C HIS A 13 14.17 22.22 -13.83
N GLY A 14 13.87 22.10 -12.52
CA GLY A 14 14.70 22.61 -11.44
C GLY A 14 14.88 24.13 -11.43
N SER A 15 15.87 24.60 -10.69
CA SER A 15 16.20 26.03 -10.64
C SER A 15 17.04 26.52 -11.82
N GLY A 16 17.63 25.61 -12.61
CA GLY A 16 18.53 25.93 -13.72
C GLY A 16 17.81 26.38 -14.99
N VAL A 17 16.57 25.95 -15.19
CA VAL A 17 15.74 26.29 -16.35
C VAL A 17 14.38 26.76 -15.84
N SER A 18 13.87 27.88 -16.35
CA SER A 18 12.52 28.34 -15.97
C SER A 18 11.45 27.40 -16.54
N GLU A 19 10.31 27.29 -15.87
CA GLU A 19 9.19 26.46 -16.35
C GLU A 19 8.71 26.89 -17.74
N GLU A 20 8.66 28.21 -18.00
CA GLU A 20 8.30 28.79 -19.30
C GLU A 20 9.31 28.36 -20.38
N GLU A 21 10.61 28.46 -20.11
CA GLU A 21 11.63 28.03 -21.06
C GLU A 21 11.58 26.52 -21.30
N PHE A 22 11.38 25.72 -20.25
CA PHE A 22 11.31 24.27 -20.33
C PHE A 22 10.09 23.80 -21.14
N THR A 23 8.95 24.46 -20.93
CA THR A 23 7.70 24.17 -21.66
C THR A 23 7.82 24.59 -23.12
N ASP A 24 8.33 25.79 -23.40
CA ASP A 24 8.57 26.25 -24.77
C ASP A 24 9.55 25.33 -25.52
N TRP A 25 10.62 24.89 -24.85
CA TRP A 25 11.55 23.93 -25.43
C TRP A 25 10.86 22.63 -25.79
N TYR A 26 10.02 22.09 -24.91
CA TYR A 26 9.26 20.88 -25.23
C TYR A 26 8.35 21.09 -26.45
N ASP A 27 7.58 22.18 -26.48
CA ASP A 27 6.49 22.37 -27.43
C ASP A 27 6.98 22.84 -28.81
N ASN A 28 8.01 23.68 -28.85
CA ASN A 28 8.46 24.35 -30.08
C ASN A 28 9.79 23.81 -30.63
N GLU A 29 10.50 22.96 -29.89
CA GLU A 29 11.79 22.40 -30.33
C GLU A 29 11.86 20.87 -30.18
N HIS A 30 11.69 20.35 -28.97
CA HIS A 30 11.94 18.93 -28.66
C HIS A 30 10.90 17.98 -29.25
N VAL A 31 9.60 18.26 -29.06
CA VAL A 31 8.49 17.44 -29.57
C VAL A 31 8.40 17.52 -31.10
N PRO A 32 8.44 18.71 -31.76
CA PRO A 32 8.37 18.80 -33.21
C PRO A 32 9.42 17.96 -33.94
N LEU A 33 10.66 17.91 -33.42
CA LEU A 33 11.73 17.07 -33.98
C LEU A 33 11.42 15.56 -33.90
N ARG A 34 10.64 15.13 -32.91
CA ARG A 34 10.21 13.72 -32.75
C ARG A 34 8.95 13.39 -33.52
N VAL A 35 8.02 14.35 -33.68
CA VAL A 35 6.84 14.20 -34.56
C VAL A 35 7.26 13.85 -35.99
N ALA A 36 8.39 14.38 -36.46
CA ALA A 36 8.92 14.09 -37.79
C ALA A 36 9.54 12.68 -37.94
N VAL A 37 9.71 11.93 -36.84
CA VAL A 37 10.33 10.59 -36.85
C VAL A 37 9.24 9.53 -36.98
N PRO A 38 9.19 8.73 -38.06
CA PRO A 38 8.12 7.73 -38.27
C PRO A 38 7.98 6.68 -37.17
N ALA A 39 9.03 6.48 -36.37
CA ALA A 39 9.01 5.54 -35.25
C ALA A 39 8.07 5.97 -34.12
N PHE A 40 7.78 7.26 -33.97
CA PHE A 40 6.92 7.83 -32.93
C PHE A 40 5.47 7.87 -33.42
N GLN A 41 4.61 7.11 -32.75
CA GLN A 41 3.20 6.98 -33.11
C GLN A 41 2.31 7.94 -32.33
N THR A 42 2.65 8.17 -31.06
CA THR A 42 1.97 9.13 -30.19
C THR A 42 3.00 9.96 -29.43
N LEU A 43 2.61 11.18 -29.04
CA LEU A 43 3.40 12.07 -28.20
C LEU A 43 2.44 12.75 -27.23
N THR A 44 2.58 12.48 -25.93
CA THR A 44 1.73 13.09 -24.88
C THR A 44 2.62 13.63 -23.77
N ARG A 45 2.34 14.87 -23.34
CA ARG A 45 2.93 15.47 -22.14
C ARG A 45 1.92 15.42 -21.01
N TRP A 46 2.42 15.12 -19.81
CA TRP A 46 1.67 14.96 -18.58
C TRP A 46 2.22 15.89 -17.52
N VAL A 47 1.32 16.38 -16.68
CA VAL A 47 1.63 17.08 -15.44
C VAL A 47 1.17 16.22 -14.26
N ALA A 48 1.95 16.18 -13.19
CA ALA A 48 1.63 15.42 -11.99
C ALA A 48 0.35 15.95 -11.36
N ALA A 49 -0.71 15.12 -11.34
CA ALA A 49 -2.01 15.52 -10.81
C ALA A 49 -2.01 15.74 -9.28
N ASP A 50 -1.02 15.18 -8.57
CA ASP A 50 -0.83 15.35 -7.13
C ASP A 50 0.20 16.44 -6.78
N GLY A 51 0.76 17.13 -7.78
CA GLY A 51 1.76 18.17 -7.60
C GLY A 51 3.12 17.69 -7.11
N LYS A 52 3.38 16.37 -7.07
CA LYS A 52 4.67 15.82 -6.62
C LYS A 52 5.73 15.86 -7.72
N SER A 53 6.99 15.72 -7.32
CA SER A 53 8.13 15.52 -8.21
C SER A 53 8.35 14.02 -8.52
N PRO A 54 8.71 13.64 -9.76
CA PRO A 54 8.86 14.51 -10.93
C PRO A 54 7.54 15.13 -11.40
N HIS A 55 7.52 16.45 -11.60
CA HIS A 55 6.29 17.20 -11.89
C HIS A 55 5.78 16.98 -13.31
N TRP A 56 6.69 16.64 -14.23
CA TRP A 56 6.37 16.43 -15.64
C TRP A 56 6.66 14.99 -16.05
N ALA A 57 5.86 14.48 -16.99
CA ALA A 57 6.21 13.29 -17.75
C ALA A 57 5.92 13.48 -19.24
N ALA A 58 6.70 12.83 -20.10
CA ALA A 58 6.42 12.72 -21.53
C ALA A 58 6.39 11.24 -21.92
N SER A 59 5.37 10.84 -22.67
CA SER A 59 5.20 9.47 -23.12
C SER A 59 5.03 9.36 -24.62
N TYR A 60 5.56 8.27 -25.18
CA TYR A 60 5.58 8.02 -26.60
C TYR A 60 5.32 6.55 -26.91
N ASP A 61 4.30 6.28 -27.71
CA ASP A 61 4.16 4.97 -28.35
C ASP A 61 5.15 4.87 -29.51
N LEU A 62 5.90 3.79 -29.54
CA LEU A 62 6.94 3.53 -30.52
C LEU A 62 6.62 2.29 -31.33
N THR A 63 7.01 2.31 -32.60
CA THR A 63 6.95 1.13 -33.47
C THR A 63 7.77 -0.05 -32.93
N SER A 64 8.91 0.21 -32.30
CA SER A 64 9.78 -0.77 -31.63
C SER A 64 10.87 -0.06 -30.81
N TYR A 65 11.51 -0.79 -29.89
CA TYR A 65 12.67 -0.29 -29.15
C TYR A 65 13.85 0.00 -30.08
N GLU A 66 14.11 -0.90 -31.03
CA GLU A 66 15.23 -0.82 -31.98
C GLU A 66 15.13 0.42 -32.88
N ALA A 67 13.92 0.93 -33.14
CA ALA A 67 13.75 2.17 -33.88
C ALA A 67 14.38 3.38 -33.19
N THR A 68 14.57 3.33 -31.86
CA THR A 68 15.30 4.37 -31.10
C THR A 68 16.82 4.24 -31.20
N GLN A 69 17.33 3.12 -31.72
CA GLN A 69 18.76 2.87 -31.89
C GLN A 69 19.25 3.23 -33.29
N ASN A 70 18.34 3.62 -34.20
CA ASN A 70 18.62 3.85 -35.61
C ASN A 70 18.29 5.29 -36.05
N PRO A 71 18.85 5.77 -37.17
CA PRO A 71 18.43 7.02 -37.79
C PRO A 71 16.94 6.96 -38.23
N PRO A 72 16.20 8.09 -38.20
CA PRO A 72 16.68 9.43 -37.90
C PRO A 72 16.69 9.77 -36.39
N TYR A 73 16.24 8.87 -35.50
CA TYR A 73 16.12 9.21 -34.08
C TYR A 73 17.48 9.32 -33.38
N ASN A 74 18.35 8.31 -33.51
CA ASN A 74 19.64 8.32 -32.83
C ASN A 74 20.56 9.48 -33.29
N THR A 75 20.31 10.04 -34.48
CA THR A 75 21.02 11.20 -35.01
C THR A 75 20.59 12.53 -34.38
N LEU A 76 19.40 12.59 -33.78
CA LEU A 76 18.92 13.82 -33.12
C LEU A 76 19.84 14.29 -32.01
N VAL A 77 20.49 13.37 -31.30
CA VAL A 77 21.46 13.70 -30.24
C VAL A 77 22.66 14.47 -30.79
N ALA A 78 23.14 14.09 -31.98
CA ALA A 78 24.29 14.72 -32.61
C ALA A 78 23.95 16.10 -33.21
N THR A 79 22.70 16.32 -33.60
CA THR A 79 22.24 17.54 -34.26
C THR A 79 21.50 18.51 -33.33
N ARG A 80 21.54 18.29 -32.00
CA ARG A 80 20.89 19.18 -31.02
C ARG A 80 21.37 20.61 -31.17
N SER A 81 20.45 21.56 -31.04
CA SER A 81 20.80 22.97 -30.90
C SER A 81 21.59 23.21 -29.60
N GLU A 82 22.29 24.34 -29.51
CA GLU A 82 22.95 24.74 -28.26
C GLU A 82 21.94 24.95 -27.12
N ARG A 83 20.69 25.36 -27.44
CA ARG A 83 19.62 25.51 -26.46
C ARG A 83 19.19 24.17 -25.88
N GLU A 84 18.89 23.17 -26.73
CA GLU A 84 18.51 21.83 -26.24
C GLU A 84 19.64 21.17 -25.44
N LYS A 85 20.90 21.33 -25.88
CA LYS A 85 22.06 20.85 -25.10
C LYS A 85 22.09 21.48 -23.71
N ARG A 86 21.89 22.79 -23.60
CA ARG A 86 21.87 23.51 -22.33
C ARG A 86 20.71 23.05 -21.44
N ILE A 87 19.48 23.01 -21.96
CA ILE A 87 18.30 22.61 -21.19
C ILE A 87 18.42 21.18 -20.67
N VAL A 88 18.85 20.23 -21.52
CA VAL A 88 19.09 18.83 -21.10
C VAL A 88 20.17 18.73 -20.02
N GLN A 89 21.12 19.67 -20.00
CA GLN A 89 22.19 19.70 -19.01
C GLN A 89 21.77 20.35 -17.68
N GLU A 90 20.99 21.42 -17.75
CA GLU A 90 20.61 22.28 -16.62
C GLU A 90 19.29 21.88 -15.96
N ALA A 91 18.43 21.12 -16.65
CA ALA A 91 17.24 20.53 -16.04
C ALA A 91 17.65 19.68 -14.82
N GLU A 92 16.80 19.63 -13.80
CA GLU A 92 17.08 18.87 -12.58
C GLU A 92 17.19 17.38 -12.86
N ILE A 93 16.19 16.83 -13.53
CA ILE A 93 16.18 15.42 -13.94
C ILE A 93 15.44 15.23 -15.26
N LEU A 94 16.01 14.36 -16.10
CA LEU A 94 15.33 13.74 -17.23
C LEU A 94 15.57 12.22 -17.11
N ASP A 95 14.64 11.51 -16.47
CA ASP A 95 14.68 10.06 -16.29
C ASP A 95 14.00 9.40 -17.49
N ARG A 96 14.83 9.03 -18.48
CA ARG A 96 14.40 8.44 -19.75
C ARG A 96 14.38 6.93 -19.62
N ARG A 97 13.24 6.31 -19.90
CA ARG A 97 13.03 4.86 -19.80
C ARG A 97 12.32 4.34 -21.05
N THR A 98 12.90 3.35 -21.71
CA THR A 98 12.30 2.69 -22.87
C THR A 98 11.92 1.27 -22.51
N TYR A 99 10.66 0.94 -22.74
CA TYR A 99 10.07 -0.35 -22.45
C TYR A 99 9.54 -1.01 -23.74
N GLU A 100 9.45 -2.32 -23.73
CA GLU A 100 8.82 -3.14 -24.77
C GLU A 100 7.47 -3.65 -24.26
N LEU A 101 6.46 -3.71 -25.12
CA LEU A 101 5.10 -4.14 -24.74
C LEU A 101 5.11 -5.60 -24.26
N TRP A 102 4.51 -5.84 -23.09
CA TRP A 102 4.19 -7.17 -22.59
C TRP A 102 2.93 -7.67 -23.27
N GLU A 103 3.04 -8.77 -24.02
CA GLU A 103 1.90 -9.46 -24.63
C GLU A 103 1.29 -10.45 -23.62
N GLY A 104 0.37 -9.94 -22.78
CA GLY A 104 -0.42 -10.74 -21.84
C GLY A 104 -1.92 -10.73 -22.19
N PRO A 105 -2.73 -11.62 -21.58
CA PRO A 105 -4.18 -11.64 -21.76
C PRO A 105 -4.82 -10.44 -21.05
N LEU A 106 -4.71 -9.26 -21.65
CA LEU A 106 -5.32 -8.04 -21.14
C LEU A 106 -6.76 -7.90 -21.66
N PRO A 107 -7.70 -7.44 -20.82
CA PRO A 107 -9.02 -7.01 -21.28
C PRO A 107 -8.91 -6.01 -22.43
N SER A 108 -9.80 -6.13 -23.41
CA SER A 108 -9.90 -5.16 -24.49
C SER A 108 -10.11 -3.75 -23.92
N PRO A 109 -9.60 -2.70 -24.58
CA PRO A 109 -9.92 -1.32 -24.23
C PRO A 109 -11.43 -1.10 -24.12
N SER A 110 -11.85 -0.26 -23.18
CA SER A 110 -13.26 0.08 -23.00
C SER A 110 -13.81 0.87 -24.18
N VAL A 111 -15.13 1.05 -24.20
CA VAL A 111 -15.82 1.88 -25.20
C VAL A 111 -15.37 3.34 -25.21
N LEU A 112 -14.65 3.79 -24.16
CA LEU A 112 -14.10 5.14 -24.05
C LEU A 112 -12.78 5.31 -24.82
N PHE A 113 -12.14 4.21 -25.25
CA PHE A 113 -10.87 4.27 -25.94
C PHE A 113 -11.02 4.83 -27.36
N ASP A 114 -10.30 5.92 -27.62
CA ASP A 114 -10.19 6.54 -28.93
C ASP A 114 -8.71 6.67 -29.29
N LYS A 115 -8.25 5.91 -30.29
CA LYS A 115 -6.85 5.93 -30.74
C LYS A 115 -6.37 7.30 -31.24
N THR A 116 -7.27 8.23 -31.51
CA THR A 116 -6.96 9.58 -31.99
C THR A 116 -6.85 10.62 -30.88
N LYS A 117 -7.18 10.23 -29.63
CA LYS A 117 -7.17 11.13 -28.47
C LYS A 117 -6.29 10.55 -27.36
N SER A 118 -5.56 11.43 -26.67
CA SER A 118 -4.89 11.04 -25.44
C SER A 118 -5.91 10.90 -24.31
N ALA A 119 -5.68 9.95 -23.41
CA ALA A 119 -6.46 9.85 -22.18
C ALA A 119 -6.28 11.13 -21.35
N PRO A 120 -7.35 11.64 -20.70
CA PRO A 120 -7.23 12.79 -19.79
C PRO A 120 -6.30 12.52 -18.61
N PHE A 121 -6.27 11.27 -18.11
CA PHE A 121 -5.42 10.87 -16.99
C PHE A 121 -4.70 9.55 -17.27
N THR A 122 -3.52 9.41 -16.69
CA THR A 122 -2.74 8.18 -16.72
C THR A 122 -2.10 7.91 -15.36
N VAL A 123 -1.94 6.64 -15.02
CA VAL A 123 -1.20 6.18 -13.84
C VAL A 123 -0.06 5.29 -14.32
N PHE A 124 1.16 5.68 -13.98
CA PHE A 124 2.38 4.91 -14.25
C PHE A 124 2.80 4.17 -12.99
N ILE A 125 2.80 2.84 -13.01
CA ILE A 125 3.25 2.00 -11.90
C ILE A 125 4.51 1.29 -12.36
N SER A 126 5.67 1.65 -11.79
CA SER A 126 6.95 1.01 -12.08
C SER A 126 7.40 0.20 -10.88
N ILE A 127 7.78 -1.07 -11.07
CA ILE A 127 8.20 -1.96 -9.98
C ILE A 127 9.30 -2.93 -10.43
N ASP A 128 10.21 -3.20 -9.51
CA ASP A 128 11.15 -4.31 -9.61
C ASP A 128 10.61 -5.47 -8.78
N VAL A 129 10.61 -6.65 -9.41
CA VAL A 129 10.15 -7.89 -8.81
C VAL A 129 11.34 -8.81 -8.76
N LYS A 130 11.48 -9.56 -7.66
CA LYS A 130 12.53 -10.57 -7.57
C LYS A 130 12.32 -11.63 -8.67
N PRO A 131 13.38 -12.17 -9.30
CA PRO A 131 13.24 -13.13 -10.39
C PRO A 131 12.28 -14.28 -10.11
N GLU A 132 12.30 -14.80 -8.88
CA GLU A 132 11.43 -15.89 -8.42
C GLU A 132 9.93 -15.54 -8.32
N ALA A 133 9.57 -14.26 -8.24
CA ALA A 133 8.20 -13.79 -8.12
C ALA A 133 7.64 -13.19 -9.42
N GLU A 134 8.42 -13.19 -10.51
CA GLU A 134 8.00 -12.57 -11.78
C GLU A 134 6.78 -13.26 -12.38
N ASP A 135 6.72 -14.59 -12.37
CA ASP A 135 5.59 -15.34 -12.93
C ASP A 135 4.29 -15.04 -12.18
N ASP A 136 4.31 -15.07 -10.85
CA ASP A 136 3.15 -14.76 -10.00
C ASP A 136 2.71 -13.31 -10.16
N TYR A 137 3.66 -12.37 -10.20
CA TYR A 137 3.39 -10.96 -10.47
C TYR A 137 2.71 -10.75 -11.83
N ASN A 138 3.22 -11.42 -12.87
CA ASN A 138 2.64 -11.33 -14.20
C ASN A 138 1.24 -11.93 -14.24
N LYS A 139 1.06 -13.10 -13.63
CA LYS A 139 -0.23 -13.78 -13.52
C LYS A 139 -1.25 -12.94 -12.78
N TRP A 140 -0.90 -12.34 -11.64
CA TRP A 140 -1.80 -11.45 -10.89
C TRP A 140 -2.26 -10.25 -11.73
N TYR A 141 -1.33 -9.62 -12.46
CA TYR A 141 -1.66 -8.52 -13.36
C TYR A 141 -2.64 -8.93 -14.47
N ASP A 142 -2.43 -10.12 -15.01
CA ASP A 142 -3.12 -10.65 -16.18
C ASP A 142 -4.50 -11.25 -15.82
N GLU A 143 -4.62 -11.94 -14.68
CA GLU A 143 -5.82 -12.69 -14.28
C GLU A 143 -6.70 -11.94 -13.27
N GLU A 144 -6.14 -11.04 -12.46
CA GLU A 144 -6.87 -10.38 -11.38
C GLU A 144 -6.87 -8.85 -11.52
N HIS A 145 -5.70 -8.23 -11.44
CA HIS A 145 -5.61 -6.77 -11.25
C HIS A 145 -6.21 -5.98 -12.41
N ILE A 146 -5.74 -6.21 -13.65
CA ILE A 146 -6.27 -5.47 -14.80
C ILE A 146 -7.71 -5.86 -15.11
N PRO A 147 -8.12 -7.14 -15.04
CA PRO A 147 -9.54 -7.52 -15.12
C PRO A 147 -10.43 -6.80 -14.11
N LEU A 148 -9.98 -6.61 -12.86
CA LEU A 148 -10.72 -5.85 -11.85
C LEU A 148 -10.76 -4.35 -12.19
N LEU A 149 -9.62 -3.75 -12.54
CA LEU A 149 -9.55 -2.34 -12.95
C LEU A 149 -10.45 -2.06 -14.17
N SER A 150 -10.58 -3.02 -15.10
CA SER A 150 -11.41 -2.86 -16.30
C SER A 150 -12.89 -2.67 -16.03
N LYS A 151 -13.35 -3.03 -14.83
CA LYS A 151 -14.72 -2.85 -14.37
C LYS A 151 -14.97 -1.46 -13.75
N VAL A 152 -13.90 -0.73 -13.41
CA VAL A 152 -14.02 0.57 -12.75
C VAL A 152 -14.53 1.62 -13.74
N PRO A 153 -15.59 2.39 -13.41
CA PRO A 153 -16.07 3.47 -14.24
C PRO A 153 -14.96 4.46 -14.62
N GLY A 154 -14.87 4.79 -15.91
CA GLY A 154 -13.85 5.68 -16.42
C GLY A 154 -12.52 5.01 -16.78
N TRP A 155 -12.35 3.70 -16.53
CA TRP A 155 -11.22 2.95 -17.08
C TRP A 155 -11.26 2.96 -18.61
N ILE A 156 -10.15 3.36 -19.25
CA ILE A 156 -10.01 3.36 -20.72
C ILE A 156 -9.32 2.09 -21.18
N ARG A 157 -8.10 1.85 -20.67
CA ARG A 157 -7.33 0.64 -20.95
C ARG A 157 -6.17 0.51 -19.98
N SER A 158 -5.55 -0.67 -19.95
CA SER A 158 -4.27 -0.90 -19.28
C SER A 158 -3.30 -1.56 -20.23
N ARG A 159 -2.01 -1.25 -20.07
CA ARG A 159 -0.92 -1.82 -20.85
C ARG A 159 0.24 -2.13 -19.93
N ARG A 160 0.96 -3.21 -20.22
CA ARG A 160 2.12 -3.64 -19.47
C ARG A 160 3.36 -3.63 -20.34
N PHE A 161 4.50 -3.37 -19.74
CA PHE A 161 5.76 -3.25 -20.45
C PHE A 161 6.95 -3.75 -19.62
N ILE A 162 8.00 -4.20 -20.31
CA ILE A 162 9.27 -4.65 -19.74
C ILE A 162 10.38 -3.69 -20.15
N LEU A 163 11.23 -3.28 -19.22
CA LEU A 163 12.31 -2.34 -19.45
C LEU A 163 13.34 -2.92 -20.43
N LYS A 164 13.78 -2.09 -21.38
CA LYS A 164 14.87 -2.38 -22.33
C LYS A 164 16.09 -1.52 -22.09
N ASP A 165 15.85 -0.25 -21.78
CA ASP A 165 16.89 0.76 -21.65
C ASP A 165 16.43 1.87 -20.72
N SER A 166 17.33 2.38 -19.89
CA SER A 166 17.07 3.55 -19.06
C SER A 166 18.32 4.39 -18.91
N GLY A 167 18.14 5.71 -18.81
CA GLY A 167 19.22 6.63 -18.51
C GLY A 167 18.68 7.91 -17.90
N ARG A 168 19.43 8.45 -16.94
CA ARG A 168 19.09 9.71 -16.26
C ARG A 168 20.03 10.81 -16.71
N LEU A 169 19.46 11.95 -17.09
CA LEU A 169 20.18 13.18 -17.45
C LEU A 169 19.75 14.32 -16.53
N GLY A 170 20.33 15.50 -16.74
CA GLY A 170 20.15 16.67 -15.87
C GLY A 170 21.22 16.78 -14.79
N VAL A 171 20.99 17.67 -13.84
CA VAL A 171 21.90 17.97 -12.72
C VAL A 171 21.93 16.82 -11.72
N VAL A 172 20.76 16.41 -11.23
CA VAL A 172 20.62 15.30 -10.26
C VAL A 172 20.77 13.96 -10.97
N GLY A 173 20.14 13.81 -12.15
CA GLY A 173 20.16 12.55 -12.89
C GLY A 173 21.58 12.08 -13.25
N ARG A 174 22.53 12.98 -13.49
CA ARG A 174 23.94 12.60 -13.74
C ARG A 174 24.67 12.08 -12.51
N THR A 175 24.22 12.42 -11.31
CA THR A 175 24.80 11.94 -10.05
C THR A 175 24.17 10.64 -9.55
N ASP A 176 22.94 10.35 -9.95
CA ASP A 176 22.21 9.13 -9.59
C ASP A 176 21.78 8.35 -10.84
N GLN A 177 22.56 7.32 -11.17
CA GLN A 177 22.31 6.39 -12.28
C GLN A 177 21.69 5.08 -11.78
N SER A 178 20.92 5.12 -10.69
CA SER A 178 20.18 3.94 -10.22
C SER A 178 19.33 3.34 -11.35
N PRO A 179 19.27 2.00 -11.45
CA PRO A 179 18.50 1.35 -12.50
C PRO A 179 17.01 1.72 -12.38
N ALA A 180 16.35 1.87 -13.53
CA ALA A 180 14.91 2.01 -13.54
C ALA A 180 14.24 0.64 -13.28
N PRO A 181 13.02 0.63 -12.70
CA PRO A 181 12.33 -0.62 -12.44
C PRO A 181 11.97 -1.38 -13.72
N LYS A 182 12.12 -2.71 -13.68
CA LYS A 182 11.95 -3.64 -14.81
C LYS A 182 10.54 -3.63 -15.38
N TYR A 183 9.50 -3.62 -14.54
CA TYR A 183 8.13 -3.68 -15.01
C TYR A 183 7.46 -2.31 -14.95
N LEU A 184 6.65 -2.02 -15.98
CA LEU A 184 5.79 -0.85 -16.03
C LEU A 184 4.36 -1.28 -16.36
N ALA A 185 3.40 -0.85 -15.55
CA ALA A 185 1.99 -0.83 -15.90
C ALA A 185 1.54 0.60 -16.15
N VAL A 186 0.78 0.80 -17.23
CA VAL A 186 0.20 2.08 -17.62
C VAL A 186 -1.31 1.93 -17.66
N HIS A 187 -2.01 2.64 -16.79
CA HIS A 187 -3.47 2.63 -16.70
C HIS A 187 -4.02 3.98 -17.14
N GLU A 188 -4.82 3.99 -18.21
CA GLU A 188 -5.40 5.21 -18.80
C GLU A 188 -6.86 5.36 -18.35
N TRP A 189 -7.25 6.60 -18.03
CA TRP A 189 -8.53 6.91 -17.42
C TRP A 189 -9.19 8.14 -18.06
N ALA A 190 -10.51 8.08 -18.24
CA ALA A 190 -11.33 9.17 -18.76
C ALA A 190 -11.60 10.24 -17.68
N SER A 191 -11.61 9.82 -16.42
CA SER A 191 -11.75 10.68 -15.26
C SER A 191 -11.01 10.08 -14.07
N LEU A 192 -10.56 10.92 -13.14
CA LEU A 192 -10.13 10.46 -11.82
C LEU A 192 -11.29 10.17 -10.88
N ASP A 193 -12.53 10.51 -11.25
CA ASP A 193 -13.72 10.21 -10.44
C ASP A 193 -13.88 8.70 -10.23
N GLY A 194 -13.33 7.86 -11.11
CA GLY A 194 -13.22 6.42 -10.93
C GLY A 194 -12.34 6.03 -9.73
N LYS A 195 -11.37 6.87 -9.33
CA LYS A 195 -10.59 6.71 -8.09
C LYS A 195 -11.41 7.04 -6.84
N ASP A 196 -12.50 7.76 -7.05
CA ASP A 196 -13.50 8.11 -6.05
C ASP A 196 -14.83 7.39 -6.30
N SER A 197 -14.87 6.40 -7.20
CA SER A 197 -16.08 5.60 -7.42
C SER A 197 -16.17 4.52 -6.36
N GLU A 198 -17.38 4.12 -6.02
CA GLU A 198 -17.63 3.06 -5.03
C GLU A 198 -16.81 1.80 -5.35
N GLU A 199 -16.61 1.49 -6.64
CA GLU A 199 -15.87 0.32 -7.09
C GLU A 199 -14.36 0.37 -6.81
N TYR A 200 -13.74 1.56 -6.80
CA TYR A 200 -12.32 1.74 -6.46
C TYR A 200 -12.14 2.05 -4.98
N LYS A 201 -13.02 2.87 -4.40
CA LYS A 201 -13.00 3.32 -2.99
C LYS A 201 -13.16 2.20 -1.97
N HIS A 202 -13.61 1.03 -2.39
CA HIS A 202 -13.99 -0.03 -1.46
C HIS A 202 -13.10 -1.28 -1.57
N ALA A 203 -12.02 -1.28 -2.36
CA ALA A 203 -10.92 -2.23 -2.15
C ALA A 203 -10.00 -1.65 -1.06
N VAL A 204 -10.44 -1.76 0.20
CA VAL A 204 -9.82 -1.09 1.34
C VAL A 204 -9.35 -2.08 2.39
N ILE A 205 -8.27 -1.72 3.04
CA ILE A 205 -7.79 -2.41 4.22
C ILE A 205 -8.03 -1.52 5.42
N LEU A 206 -8.51 -2.14 6.48
CA LEU A 206 -8.78 -1.48 7.75
C LEU A 206 -7.68 -1.89 8.72
N SER A 207 -6.87 -0.92 9.15
CA SER A 207 -6.04 -1.09 10.34
C SER A 207 -6.87 -0.71 11.55
N THR A 208 -7.28 -1.70 12.34
CA THR A 208 -8.21 -1.50 13.45
C THR A 208 -7.48 -1.56 14.79
N GLN A 209 -7.90 -0.73 15.74
CA GLN A 209 -7.26 -0.63 17.05
C GLN A 209 -8.29 -0.55 18.18
N PHE A 210 -7.92 -1.10 19.33
CA PHE A 210 -8.67 -1.05 20.57
C PHE A 210 -8.08 -0.07 21.59
N TRP A 211 -8.98 0.58 22.32
CA TRP A 211 -8.72 1.15 23.63
C TRP A 211 -9.46 0.34 24.71
N SER A 212 -8.86 -0.78 25.12
CA SER A 212 -9.38 -1.57 26.25
C SER A 212 -8.93 -0.97 27.59
N LEU A 213 -9.75 -1.12 28.64
CA LEU A 213 -9.37 -0.70 30.01
C LEU A 213 -8.71 -1.82 30.82
N ASN A 214 -8.97 -3.07 30.44
CA ASN A 214 -8.44 -4.28 31.04
C ASN A 214 -8.42 -5.39 29.98
N THR A 215 -7.61 -6.42 30.22
CA THR A 215 -7.51 -7.65 29.42
C THR A 215 -8.39 -8.75 30.00
N GLY A 216 -8.75 -8.68 31.29
CA GLY A 216 -9.44 -9.77 31.99
C GLY A 216 -8.53 -10.95 32.34
N LEU A 217 -7.25 -10.86 31.99
CA LEU A 217 -6.19 -11.84 32.27
C LEU A 217 -4.98 -11.19 32.97
N GLU A 218 -5.21 -10.14 33.75
CA GLU A 218 -4.14 -9.43 34.48
C GLU A 218 -3.45 -10.34 35.49
N LYS A 219 -4.18 -11.32 36.06
CA LYS A 219 -3.63 -12.29 37.02
C LYS A 219 -2.65 -13.26 36.35
N GLU A 220 -2.84 -13.51 35.07
CA GLU A 220 -1.99 -14.31 34.20
C GLU A 220 -0.83 -13.49 33.61
N GLY A 221 -0.80 -12.17 33.86
CA GLY A 221 0.27 -11.26 33.43
C GLY A 221 0.07 -10.67 32.04
N GLN A 222 -1.10 -10.87 31.41
CA GLN A 222 -1.46 -10.21 30.15
C GLN A 222 -1.90 -8.78 30.45
N LEU A 223 -1.05 -7.81 30.12
CA LEU A 223 -1.22 -6.39 30.43
C LEU A 223 -1.23 -5.55 29.16
N LEU A 224 -1.87 -4.39 29.22
CA LEU A 224 -1.95 -3.45 28.11
C LEU A 224 -0.70 -2.53 28.06
N PRO A 225 -0.26 -2.09 26.88
CA PRO A 225 0.86 -1.17 26.75
C PRO A 225 0.44 0.22 27.23
N LYS A 226 1.14 0.75 28.24
CA LYS A 226 0.90 2.12 28.70
C LYS A 226 1.26 3.13 27.61
N GLY A 227 0.44 4.16 27.44
CA GLY A 227 0.65 5.18 26.41
C GLY A 227 0.48 4.68 24.97
N SER A 228 -0.28 3.61 24.76
CA SER A 228 -0.54 3.07 23.42
C SER A 228 -1.93 2.44 23.33
N TRP A 229 -2.54 2.61 22.17
CA TRP A 229 -3.64 1.74 21.72
C TRP A 229 -3.08 0.35 21.42
N THR A 230 -3.95 -0.64 21.25
CA THR A 230 -3.57 -2.00 20.85
C THR A 230 -4.16 -2.35 19.50
N LEU A 231 -3.43 -3.10 18.68
CA LEU A 231 -3.90 -3.65 17.43
C LEU A 231 -5.09 -4.58 17.69
N HIS A 232 -6.17 -4.36 16.92
CA HIS A 232 -7.30 -5.27 16.81
C HIS A 232 -7.06 -6.20 15.62
N GLY A 233 -6.88 -5.65 14.42
CA GLY A 233 -6.60 -6.46 13.23
C GLY A 233 -6.29 -5.66 11.97
N LEU A 234 -6.16 -6.41 10.88
CA LEU A 234 -5.96 -5.91 9.53
C LEU A 234 -6.96 -6.60 8.60
N TRP A 235 -7.97 -5.87 8.12
CA TRP A 235 -9.13 -6.48 7.49
C TRP A 235 -9.29 -6.04 6.03
N PRO A 236 -9.45 -6.98 5.08
CA PRO A 236 -9.84 -6.65 3.72
C PRO A 236 -11.36 -6.51 3.64
N ASP A 237 -11.84 -5.35 3.19
CA ASP A 237 -13.23 -5.18 2.78
C ASP A 237 -13.36 -5.21 1.25
N ASN A 238 -14.51 -5.68 0.77
CA ASN A 238 -14.87 -5.71 -0.65
C ASN A 238 -15.36 -4.35 -1.13
N CYS A 239 -15.41 -4.22 -2.46
CA CYS A 239 -15.81 -3.04 -3.22
C CYS A 239 -17.22 -2.45 -2.93
N ASP A 240 -17.99 -3.00 -2.00
CA ASP A 240 -19.33 -2.54 -1.63
C ASP A 240 -19.51 -2.40 -0.10
N GLY A 241 -18.42 -2.45 0.67
CA GLY A 241 -18.44 -2.47 2.14
C GLY A 241 -18.89 -3.81 2.74
N SER A 242 -19.21 -4.82 1.91
CA SER A 242 -19.25 -6.19 2.39
C SER A 242 -17.83 -6.69 2.65
N PHE A 243 -17.70 -7.77 3.40
CA PHE A 243 -16.41 -8.40 3.64
C PHE A 243 -16.54 -9.92 3.54
N GLY A 244 -15.44 -10.57 3.16
CA GLY A 244 -15.30 -12.01 3.31
C GLY A 244 -15.03 -12.36 4.78
N GLN A 245 -15.44 -13.55 5.21
CA GLN A 245 -14.98 -14.12 6.47
C GLN A 245 -14.68 -15.60 6.28
N TYR A 246 -13.53 -16.05 6.80
CA TYR A 246 -13.11 -17.45 6.71
C TYR A 246 -13.13 -17.99 5.27
N CYS A 247 -12.49 -17.29 4.35
CA CYS A 247 -12.57 -17.60 2.91
C CYS A 247 -11.79 -18.86 2.51
N ASP A 248 -10.88 -19.36 3.36
CA ASP A 248 -10.14 -20.59 3.14
C ASP A 248 -10.03 -21.43 4.43
N PHE A 249 -10.83 -22.50 4.51
CA PHE A 249 -10.82 -23.42 5.64
C PHE A 249 -9.56 -24.29 5.72
N SER A 250 -8.80 -24.44 4.63
CA SER A 250 -7.56 -25.22 4.63
C SER A 250 -6.41 -24.50 5.34
N ARG A 251 -6.51 -23.17 5.48
CA ARG A 251 -5.56 -22.28 6.17
C ARG A 251 -6.15 -21.64 7.42
N GLN A 252 -7.25 -22.19 7.93
CA GLN A 252 -7.90 -21.70 9.15
C GLN A 252 -7.24 -22.32 10.38
N PHE A 253 -6.96 -21.49 11.39
CA PHE A 253 -6.29 -21.86 12.65
C PHE A 253 -7.05 -21.44 13.92
N ASP A 254 -8.22 -20.80 13.80
CA ASP A 254 -8.98 -20.27 14.92
C ASP A 254 -9.65 -21.40 15.75
N PRO A 255 -9.30 -21.53 17.04
CA PRO A 255 -9.84 -22.57 17.93
C PRO A 255 -11.28 -22.29 18.39
N SER A 256 -11.78 -21.07 18.24
CA SER A 256 -13.12 -20.63 18.63
C SER A 256 -13.74 -19.66 17.61
N PRO A 257 -14.12 -20.13 16.40
CA PRO A 257 -14.65 -19.31 15.33
C PRO A 257 -15.83 -18.42 15.72
N SER A 258 -15.70 -17.12 15.45
CA SER A 258 -16.77 -16.12 15.60
C SER A 258 -16.97 -15.32 14.29
N PRO A 259 -18.12 -15.43 13.62
CA PRO A 259 -19.24 -16.30 13.94
C PRO A 259 -18.86 -17.79 13.76
N SER A 260 -19.59 -18.70 14.42
CA SER A 260 -19.39 -20.15 14.25
C SER A 260 -20.08 -20.71 12.99
N LYS A 261 -20.87 -19.87 12.31
CA LYS A 261 -21.57 -20.18 11.06
C LYS A 261 -21.60 -18.94 10.16
N LEU A 262 -21.32 -19.13 8.88
CA LEU A 262 -21.42 -18.10 7.86
C LEU A 262 -22.90 -17.80 7.51
N PRO A 263 -23.20 -16.66 6.86
CA PRO A 263 -24.56 -16.28 6.48
C PRO A 263 -25.28 -17.29 5.57
N ASP A 264 -24.54 -18.06 4.78
CA ASP A 264 -25.06 -19.13 3.91
C ASP A 264 -25.38 -20.44 4.67
N GLY A 265 -25.11 -20.47 5.98
CA GLY A 265 -25.32 -21.62 6.87
C GLY A 265 -24.11 -22.54 7.01
N THR A 266 -23.01 -22.28 6.29
CA THR A 266 -21.77 -23.07 6.38
C THR A 266 -21.21 -23.00 7.81
N VAL A 267 -20.96 -24.15 8.42
CA VAL A 267 -20.39 -24.24 9.77
C VAL A 267 -18.87 -24.14 9.69
N ILE A 268 -18.30 -23.22 10.47
CA ILE A 268 -16.85 -23.06 10.53
C ILE A 268 -16.31 -24.03 11.59
N PRO A 269 -15.50 -25.03 11.22
CA PRO A 269 -14.99 -26.01 12.17
C PRO A 269 -13.97 -25.35 13.11
N PRO A 270 -14.08 -25.54 14.44
CA PRO A 270 -13.06 -25.08 15.36
C PRO A 270 -11.74 -25.82 15.14
N TYR A 271 -10.63 -25.08 15.02
CA TYR A 271 -9.31 -25.65 14.88
C TYR A 271 -8.89 -26.41 16.15
N LYS A 272 -8.18 -27.52 15.96
CA LYS A 272 -7.71 -28.41 17.06
C LYS A 272 -6.21 -28.72 16.99
N GLY A 273 -5.48 -28.08 16.07
CA GLY A 273 -4.05 -28.26 15.90
C GLY A 273 -3.21 -27.36 16.83
N PRO A 274 -1.91 -27.25 16.57
CA PRO A 274 -1.00 -26.42 17.36
C PRO A 274 -1.34 -24.92 17.28
N SER A 275 -1.11 -24.18 18.37
CA SER A 275 -1.27 -22.72 18.41
C SER A 275 -0.39 -22.04 17.34
N VAL A 276 -0.88 -20.92 16.79
CA VAL A 276 -0.12 -20.05 15.86
C VAL A 276 1.20 -19.53 16.45
N GLU A 277 1.35 -19.52 17.79
CA GLU A 277 2.64 -19.30 18.44
C GLU A 277 3.71 -20.30 17.99
N THR A 278 3.32 -21.55 17.76
CA THR A 278 4.22 -22.61 17.28
C THR A 278 4.78 -22.25 15.92
N PHE A 279 3.96 -21.68 15.03
CA PHE A 279 4.39 -21.26 13.70
C PHE A 279 5.40 -20.11 13.79
N ILE A 280 5.15 -19.15 14.68
CA ILE A 280 6.07 -18.03 14.93
C ILE A 280 7.43 -18.54 15.47
N LEU A 281 7.40 -19.53 16.36
CA LEU A 281 8.60 -20.18 16.90
C LEU A 281 9.37 -20.94 15.81
N GLU A 282 8.67 -21.69 14.94
CA GLU A 282 9.28 -22.46 13.83
C GLU A 282 9.98 -21.57 12.81
N PHE A 283 9.43 -20.37 12.54
CA PHE A 283 10.09 -19.36 11.69
C PHE A 283 11.24 -18.62 12.38
N GLY A 284 11.52 -18.93 13.65
CA GLY A 284 12.55 -18.24 14.43
C GLY A 284 12.24 -16.78 14.71
N ARG A 285 10.98 -16.36 14.57
CA ARG A 285 10.53 -14.96 14.77
C ARG A 285 10.24 -14.67 16.23
N LEU A 286 11.23 -14.96 17.08
CA LEU A 286 11.18 -14.71 18.53
C LEU A 286 11.02 -13.23 18.87
N ASP A 287 11.40 -12.35 17.94
CA ASP A 287 11.15 -10.91 18.01
C ASP A 287 9.65 -10.58 18.09
N LEU A 288 8.77 -11.40 17.50
CA LEU A 288 7.32 -11.23 17.62
C LEU A 288 6.77 -11.67 19.01
N LEU A 289 7.41 -12.64 19.68
CA LEU A 289 6.90 -13.29 20.90
C LEU A 289 7.50 -12.79 22.23
N ASP A 290 8.47 -11.87 22.20
CA ASP A 290 9.13 -11.32 23.41
C ASP A 290 10.09 -12.27 24.15
N TYR A 291 10.69 -13.27 23.48
CA TYR A 291 11.77 -14.08 24.08
C TYR A 291 13.12 -13.36 24.06
N SER A 292 13.23 -12.29 24.85
CA SER A 292 14.49 -11.53 25.02
C SER A 292 15.62 -12.31 25.69
N MET A 293 15.36 -13.52 26.21
CA MET A 293 16.36 -14.32 26.96
C MET A 293 17.05 -15.44 26.18
N LEU A 294 16.57 -15.83 24.99
CA LEU A 294 17.11 -16.99 24.24
C LEU A 294 18.12 -16.63 23.13
N LEU A 295 18.37 -15.34 22.88
CA LEU A 295 19.33 -14.87 21.87
C LEU A 295 20.81 -15.12 22.24
N SER A 296 21.10 -15.68 23.43
CA SER A 296 22.46 -16.06 23.81
C SER A 296 22.88 -17.47 23.33
N PHE A 297 21.96 -18.28 22.78
CA PHE A 297 22.25 -19.69 22.47
C PHE A 297 22.17 -20.12 21.00
N PHE A 298 21.55 -19.36 20.09
CA PHE A 298 21.48 -19.76 18.67
C PHE A 298 22.08 -18.71 17.72
N ASN A 299 23.38 -18.93 17.49
CA ASN A 299 24.23 -18.68 16.32
C ASN A 299 24.10 -17.42 15.44
N ARG A 300 25.29 -16.85 15.22
CA ARG A 300 25.67 -15.69 14.41
C ARG A 300 25.50 -15.94 12.91
N SER A 301 24.63 -15.17 12.22
CA SER A 301 24.83 -14.71 10.83
C SER A 301 23.58 -14.06 10.21
N ALA A 302 22.98 -13.05 10.85
CA ALA A 302 22.02 -12.17 10.19
C ALA A 302 22.62 -10.75 10.10
N PRO A 303 22.61 -10.08 8.93
CA PRO A 303 23.11 -8.72 8.81
C PRO A 303 22.17 -7.74 9.52
N SER A 304 22.79 -6.84 10.27
CA SER A 304 22.21 -5.72 10.99
C SER A 304 21.27 -4.88 10.11
N GLN A 305 19.97 -5.05 10.25
CA GLN A 305 19.02 -3.96 10.12
C GLN A 305 18.40 -3.71 11.49
N THR A 306 18.70 -2.53 12.03
CA THR A 306 18.11 -2.00 13.25
C THR A 306 16.63 -1.73 12.99
N LEU A 307 15.78 -2.75 13.10
CA LEU A 307 14.32 -2.59 13.07
C LEU A 307 13.80 -2.54 14.51
N PHE A 308 13.16 -1.41 14.83
CA PHE A 308 12.25 -1.25 15.96
C PHE A 308 11.03 -2.16 15.73
N PHE A 309 11.13 -3.44 16.08
CA PHE A 309 10.00 -4.35 16.00
C PHE A 309 9.09 -4.12 17.20
N LEU A 310 7.90 -3.55 16.96
CA LEU A 310 6.77 -3.71 17.88
C LEU A 310 6.52 -5.21 18.05
N LYS A 311 6.33 -5.62 19.30
CA LYS A 311 6.20 -7.02 19.68
C LYS A 311 4.71 -7.38 19.71
N VAL A 312 4.29 -8.38 18.94
CA VAL A 312 2.88 -8.80 18.84
C VAL A 312 2.28 -9.04 20.22
N ASN A 313 3.02 -9.73 21.10
CA ASN A 313 2.62 -10.01 22.48
C ASN A 313 2.43 -8.78 23.39
N LYS A 314 2.83 -7.58 22.96
CA LYS A 314 2.73 -6.34 23.74
C LYS A 314 1.70 -5.37 23.20
N TYR A 315 1.36 -5.49 21.93
CA TYR A 315 0.51 -4.52 21.24
C TYR A 315 -0.69 -5.15 20.56
N TRP A 316 -0.74 -6.47 20.36
CA TRP A 316 -1.89 -7.19 19.82
C TRP A 316 -2.48 -8.10 20.91
N ILE A 317 -3.19 -7.46 21.84
CA ILE A 317 -3.63 -8.06 23.10
C ILE A 317 -5.09 -8.49 23.01
N ASN A 318 -5.39 -9.72 23.42
CA ASN A 318 -6.75 -10.25 23.49
C ASN A 318 -7.46 -9.86 24.81
N GLN A 319 -8.79 -9.93 24.83
CA GLN A 319 -9.61 -9.72 26.03
C GLN A 319 -10.30 -11.03 26.44
N GLY A 320 -10.04 -11.47 27.67
CA GLY A 320 -10.67 -12.64 28.30
C GLY A 320 -10.12 -14.00 27.84
N ALA A 321 -9.16 -14.01 26.92
CA ALA A 321 -8.54 -15.23 26.38
C ALA A 321 -7.06 -14.99 25.98
N PRO A 322 -6.28 -16.05 25.74
CA PRO A 322 -4.88 -15.93 25.32
C PRO A 322 -4.72 -15.15 24.00
N ASN A 323 -3.65 -14.38 23.88
CA ASN A 323 -3.35 -13.60 22.66
C ASN A 323 -3.29 -14.48 21.41
N SER A 324 -2.73 -15.69 21.50
CA SER A 324 -2.59 -16.60 20.36
C SER A 324 -3.92 -16.98 19.72
N ASP A 325 -4.97 -17.12 20.53
CA ASP A 325 -6.30 -17.48 20.05
C ASP A 325 -6.89 -16.35 19.20
N PHE A 326 -6.61 -15.10 19.60
CA PHE A 326 -7.01 -13.92 18.86
C PHE A 326 -6.21 -13.73 17.58
N TRP A 327 -4.90 -13.92 17.59
CA TRP A 327 -4.12 -13.85 16.34
C TRP A 327 -4.51 -14.94 15.35
N ALA A 328 -4.89 -16.11 15.86
CA ALA A 328 -5.44 -17.19 15.04
C ALA A 328 -6.80 -16.80 14.45
N HIS A 329 -7.68 -16.17 15.24
CA HIS A 329 -8.94 -15.58 14.79
C HIS A 329 -8.74 -14.57 13.66
N GLU A 330 -7.90 -13.57 13.90
CA GLU A 330 -7.66 -12.48 12.95
C GLU A 330 -7.11 -12.99 11.62
N PHE A 331 -6.13 -13.89 11.65
CA PHE A 331 -5.63 -14.52 10.42
C PHE A 331 -6.73 -15.34 9.72
N SER A 332 -7.36 -16.23 10.47
CA SER A 332 -8.36 -17.18 9.95
C SER A 332 -9.54 -16.50 9.29
N LYS A 333 -10.05 -15.45 9.93
CA LYS A 333 -11.26 -14.77 9.53
C LYS A 333 -10.99 -13.75 8.43
N HIS A 334 -9.90 -12.99 8.55
CA HIS A 334 -9.64 -11.84 7.69
C HIS A 334 -8.54 -12.11 6.65
N ALA A 335 -7.36 -12.59 7.07
CA ALA A 335 -6.24 -12.79 6.15
C ALA A 335 -6.51 -13.87 5.09
N THR A 336 -7.29 -14.92 5.43
CA THR A 336 -7.67 -15.94 4.44
C THR A 336 -8.54 -15.39 3.31
N CYS A 337 -9.13 -14.20 3.48
CA CYS A 337 -9.93 -13.50 2.49
C CYS A 337 -9.12 -12.50 1.66
N THR A 338 -7.84 -12.28 1.97
CA THR A 338 -6.96 -11.41 1.19
C THR A 338 -6.19 -12.25 0.17
N SER A 339 -6.34 -11.94 -1.13
CA SER A 339 -5.67 -12.72 -2.18
C SER A 339 -4.15 -12.64 -2.12
N THR A 340 -3.57 -11.54 -1.64
CA THR A 340 -2.11 -11.38 -1.51
C THR A 340 -1.48 -12.26 -0.44
N PHE A 341 -2.27 -12.79 0.51
CA PHE A 341 -1.82 -13.79 1.49
C PHE A 341 -2.13 -15.23 1.04
N ASP A 342 -2.64 -15.45 -0.17
CA ASP A 342 -2.82 -16.80 -0.70
C ASP A 342 -1.45 -17.47 -0.88
N VAL A 343 -1.35 -18.75 -0.50
CA VAL A 343 -0.16 -19.58 -0.65
C VAL A 343 0.30 -19.63 -2.12
N ALA A 344 -0.64 -19.55 -3.06
CA ALA A 344 -0.33 -19.46 -4.48
C ALA A 344 0.56 -18.26 -4.83
N CYS A 345 0.52 -17.17 -4.06
CA CYS A 345 1.35 -15.97 -4.27
C CYS A 345 2.78 -16.09 -3.73
N TYR A 346 3.10 -17.15 -2.98
CA TYR A 346 4.44 -17.41 -2.44
C TYR A 346 5.28 -18.33 -3.34
N GLY A 347 4.68 -18.87 -4.40
CA GLY A 347 5.36 -19.73 -5.37
C GLY A 347 5.87 -21.05 -4.75
N PRO A 348 6.80 -21.73 -5.46
CA PRO A 348 7.29 -23.06 -5.06
C PRO A 348 8.16 -23.04 -3.78
N ASP A 349 8.65 -21.87 -3.38
CA ASP A 349 9.49 -21.69 -2.20
C ASP A 349 8.70 -21.40 -0.91
N TYR A 350 7.36 -21.41 -0.99
CA TYR A 350 6.50 -21.27 0.17
C TYR A 350 6.91 -22.24 1.28
N LYS A 351 7.19 -21.67 2.45
CA LYS A 351 7.32 -22.43 3.67
C LYS A 351 5.96 -22.48 4.35
N GLN A 352 5.54 -23.67 4.77
CA GLN A 352 4.29 -23.83 5.50
C GLN A 352 4.18 -22.80 6.63
N HIS A 353 3.07 -22.05 6.67
CA HIS A 353 2.78 -20.93 7.58
C HIS A 353 3.53 -19.61 7.33
N GLN A 354 4.23 -19.44 6.22
CA GLN A 354 4.89 -18.17 5.88
C GLN A 354 3.88 -17.03 5.73
N ASP A 355 2.71 -17.32 5.15
CA ASP A 355 1.58 -16.40 5.00
C ASP A 355 1.06 -15.89 6.34
N VAL A 356 1.04 -16.74 7.36
CA VAL A 356 0.69 -16.35 8.74
C VAL A 356 1.68 -15.32 9.29
N ILE A 357 2.99 -15.57 9.11
CA ILE A 357 4.04 -14.66 9.59
C ILE A 357 4.00 -13.32 8.85
N ASP A 358 3.80 -13.36 7.54
CA ASP A 358 3.78 -12.15 6.71
C ASP A 358 2.52 -11.31 6.94
N PHE A 359 1.38 -11.94 7.27
CA PHE A 359 0.19 -11.24 7.76
C PHE A 359 0.46 -10.51 9.07
N TYR A 360 1.06 -11.18 10.06
CA TYR A 360 1.37 -10.53 11.33
C TYR A 360 2.32 -9.35 11.15
N LEU A 361 3.33 -9.49 10.29
CA LEU A 361 4.21 -8.38 9.93
C LEU A 361 3.47 -7.23 9.23
N ALA A 362 2.53 -7.52 8.33
CA ALA A 362 1.73 -6.50 7.65
C ALA A 362 0.83 -5.75 8.64
N ALA A 363 0.13 -6.46 9.53
CA ALA A 363 -0.74 -5.86 10.54
C ALA A 363 0.05 -4.97 11.51
N ILE A 364 1.25 -5.40 11.94
CA ILE A 364 2.14 -4.56 12.76
C ILE A 364 2.58 -3.30 12.00
N ARG A 365 2.96 -3.41 10.73
CA ARG A 365 3.38 -2.25 9.93
C ARG A 365 2.24 -1.26 9.76
N ALA A 366 1.03 -1.73 9.48
CA ALA A 366 -0.16 -0.88 9.41
C ALA A 366 -0.43 -0.19 10.76
N PHE A 367 -0.31 -0.91 11.87
CA PHE A 367 -0.45 -0.34 13.21
C PHE A 367 0.61 0.75 13.52
N GLN A 368 1.86 0.54 13.08
CA GLN A 368 2.95 1.52 13.26
C GLN A 368 2.71 2.84 12.50
N GLU A 369 2.01 2.78 11.36
CA GLU A 369 1.65 3.96 10.57
C GLU A 369 0.67 4.88 11.33
N TYR A 370 -0.12 4.30 12.25
CA TYR A 370 -1.18 5.01 12.97
C TYR A 370 -0.98 4.97 14.50
N PRO A 371 -0.01 5.73 15.06
CA PRO A 371 0.19 5.81 16.51
C PRO A 371 -0.92 6.65 17.19
N THR A 372 -2.13 6.11 17.31
CA THR A 372 -3.34 6.84 17.75
C THR A 372 -3.17 7.56 19.07
N PHE A 373 -2.52 6.94 20.05
CA PHE A 373 -2.25 7.57 21.34
C PHE A 373 -1.49 8.89 21.16
N ASP A 374 -0.38 8.85 20.43
CA ASP A 374 0.50 10.00 20.23
C ASP A 374 -0.17 11.08 19.38
N MET A 375 -0.92 10.68 18.34
CA MET A 375 -1.69 11.61 17.52
C MET A 375 -2.69 12.42 18.34
N LEU A 376 -3.44 11.76 19.24
CA LEU A 376 -4.39 12.43 20.13
C LEU A 376 -3.68 13.25 21.21
N ALA A 377 -2.63 12.69 21.84
CA ALA A 377 -1.89 13.35 22.89
C ALA A 377 -1.20 14.63 22.41
N SER A 378 -0.74 14.69 21.15
CA SER A 378 -0.10 15.87 20.56
C SER A 378 -0.98 17.13 20.54
N VAL A 379 -2.31 16.95 20.61
CA VAL A 379 -3.30 18.04 20.67
C VAL A 379 -4.00 18.12 22.02
N GLY A 380 -3.48 17.43 23.04
CA GLY A 380 -4.00 17.46 24.41
C GLY A 380 -5.23 16.57 24.65
N ILE A 381 -5.54 15.66 23.73
CA ILE A 381 -6.56 14.64 23.93
C ILE A 381 -5.87 13.42 24.56
N VAL A 382 -6.09 13.21 25.85
CA VAL A 382 -5.45 12.14 26.64
C VAL A 382 -6.49 11.38 27.45
N PRO A 383 -6.22 10.12 27.83
CA PRO A 383 -7.11 9.39 28.72
C PRO A 383 -7.35 10.18 30.02
N SER A 384 -8.60 10.26 30.46
CA SER A 384 -9.00 11.01 31.64
C SER A 384 -10.29 10.48 32.26
N ASN A 385 -10.29 10.32 33.59
CA ASN A 385 -11.50 10.04 34.36
C ASN A 385 -12.30 11.30 34.74
N LYS A 386 -11.88 12.49 34.24
CA LYS A 386 -12.44 13.80 34.63
C LYS A 386 -12.86 14.67 33.45
N THR A 387 -12.38 14.38 32.25
CA THR A 387 -12.62 15.20 31.06
C THR A 387 -13.18 14.34 29.95
N THR A 388 -14.02 14.96 29.13
CA THR A 388 -14.64 14.36 27.95
C THR A 388 -14.32 15.18 26.71
N TYR A 389 -14.50 14.57 25.55
CA TYR A 389 -14.26 15.21 24.26
C TYR A 389 -15.48 15.03 23.34
N SER A 390 -15.64 15.86 22.32
CA SER A 390 -16.63 15.64 21.27
C SER A 390 -16.10 14.71 20.18
N LEU A 391 -16.99 14.07 19.43
CA LEU A 391 -16.63 13.28 18.25
C LEU A 391 -15.78 14.09 17.26
N SER A 392 -16.16 15.34 17.02
CA SER A 392 -15.42 16.25 16.14
C SER A 392 -14.00 16.56 16.62
N GLN A 393 -13.75 16.59 17.94
CA GLN A 393 -12.40 16.79 18.45
C GLN A 393 -11.50 15.61 18.11
N PHE A 394 -11.97 14.37 18.30
CA PHE A 394 -11.22 13.18 17.91
C PHE A 394 -10.99 13.12 16.40
N GLN A 395 -12.05 13.29 15.60
CA GLN A 395 -11.96 13.21 14.14
C GLN A 395 -11.02 14.28 13.56
N ASN A 396 -11.11 15.53 14.04
CA ASN A 396 -10.23 16.59 13.57
C ASN A 396 -8.77 16.37 13.97
N ALA A 397 -8.53 15.86 15.19
CA ALA A 397 -7.18 15.55 15.67
C ALA A 397 -6.52 14.48 14.80
N LEU A 398 -7.23 13.38 14.53
CA LEU A 398 -6.71 12.28 13.73
C LEU A 398 -6.57 12.67 12.26
N LYS A 399 -7.58 13.34 11.68
CA LYS A 399 -7.53 13.82 10.28
C LYS A 399 -6.36 14.77 10.02
N ALA A 400 -6.02 15.63 10.98
CA ALA A 400 -4.89 16.55 10.84
C ALA A 400 -3.55 15.81 10.72
N GLN A 401 -3.43 14.61 11.29
CA GLN A 401 -2.20 13.80 11.25
C GLN A 401 -2.18 12.85 10.04
N THR A 402 -3.31 12.25 9.71
CA THR A 402 -3.39 11.18 8.70
C THR A 402 -3.87 11.66 7.33
N GLY A 403 -4.39 12.89 7.24
CA GLY A 403 -5.05 13.44 6.05
C GLY A 403 -6.50 12.99 5.86
N ALA A 404 -7.00 12.07 6.67
CA ALA A 404 -8.35 11.50 6.50
C ALA A 404 -9.05 11.16 7.82
N THR A 405 -10.38 11.11 7.78
CA THR A 405 -11.24 10.91 8.95
C THR A 405 -11.39 9.41 9.22
N PRO A 406 -10.88 8.86 10.33
CA PRO A 406 -11.08 7.46 10.65
C PRO A 406 -12.50 7.19 11.17
N TYR A 407 -12.87 5.91 11.21
CA TYR A 407 -14.02 5.44 11.99
C TYR A 407 -13.68 5.51 13.48
N LEU A 408 -14.65 5.88 14.31
CA LEU A 408 -14.54 5.83 15.77
C LEU A 408 -15.68 4.98 16.33
N GLY A 409 -15.30 3.96 17.09
CA GLY A 409 -16.22 3.04 17.74
C GLY A 409 -16.41 3.42 19.20
N CYS A 410 -17.66 3.56 19.64
CA CYS A 410 -17.98 3.78 21.04
C CYS A 410 -19.01 2.78 21.57
N GLY A 411 -18.75 2.28 22.77
CA GLY A 411 -19.71 1.55 23.58
C GLY A 411 -20.55 2.47 24.47
N SER A 412 -21.34 1.84 25.35
CA SER A 412 -22.18 2.52 26.36
C SER A 412 -23.02 3.66 25.77
N ASP A 413 -23.92 3.32 24.84
CA ASP A 413 -24.79 4.25 24.11
C ASP A 413 -24.04 5.35 23.33
N GLY A 414 -22.84 5.02 22.84
CA GLY A 414 -22.00 5.91 22.02
C GLY A 414 -21.20 6.92 22.82
N THR A 415 -20.97 6.71 24.12
CA THR A 415 -20.32 7.68 25.00
C THR A 415 -18.96 7.25 25.54
N VAL A 416 -18.50 6.02 25.27
CA VAL A 416 -17.19 5.54 25.71
C VAL A 416 -16.40 5.10 24.49
N LEU A 417 -15.27 5.74 24.22
CA LEU A 417 -14.42 5.43 23.08
C LEU A 417 -13.72 4.08 23.29
N GLU A 418 -13.88 3.17 22.31
CA GLU A 418 -13.39 1.79 22.38
C GLU A 418 -12.56 1.39 21.16
N GLU A 419 -12.86 1.93 19.97
CA GLU A 419 -12.19 1.55 18.72
C GLU A 419 -11.86 2.74 17.82
N VAL A 420 -10.84 2.56 16.99
CA VAL A 420 -10.56 3.41 15.84
C VAL A 420 -10.14 2.54 14.65
N TRP A 421 -10.71 2.81 13.47
CA TRP A 421 -10.35 2.09 12.24
C TRP A 421 -9.84 3.07 11.18
N TYR A 422 -8.66 2.79 10.65
CA TYR A 422 -8.02 3.56 9.60
C TYR A 422 -8.16 2.83 8.27
N TYR A 423 -8.77 3.49 7.29
CA TYR A 423 -9.04 2.94 5.96
C TYR A 423 -7.90 3.31 5.02
N SER A 424 -7.45 2.36 4.22
CA SER A 424 -6.40 2.60 3.24
C SER A 424 -6.57 1.78 1.98
N HIS A 425 -6.11 2.33 0.84
CA HIS A 425 -5.71 1.51 -0.28
C HIS A 425 -4.28 0.99 -0.09
N VAL A 426 -3.99 -0.19 -0.64
CA VAL A 426 -2.65 -0.75 -0.71
C VAL A 426 -2.04 -0.48 -2.08
N PHE A 427 -0.80 -0.01 -2.09
CA PHE A 427 0.03 0.01 -3.29
C PHE A 427 0.91 -1.25 -3.33
N GLY A 428 0.60 -2.17 -4.24
CA GLY A 428 1.28 -3.46 -4.32
C GLY A 428 0.60 -4.49 -3.42
N THR A 429 1.35 -5.10 -2.51
CA THR A 429 0.84 -6.09 -1.54
C THR A 429 0.85 -5.52 -0.12
N GLU A 430 -0.05 -6.01 0.73
CA GLU A 430 -0.17 -5.65 2.14
C GLU A 430 1.16 -5.88 2.88
N GLN A 431 1.93 -6.87 2.44
CA GLN A 431 3.26 -7.22 2.93
C GLN A 431 4.31 -6.12 2.72
N PHE A 432 4.07 -5.12 1.86
CA PHE A 432 5.01 -4.01 1.66
C PHE A 432 4.73 -2.81 2.56
N GLY A 433 3.51 -2.68 3.09
CA GLY A 433 3.17 -1.59 4.01
C GLY A 433 3.04 -0.21 3.36
N HIS A 434 2.71 -0.15 2.07
CA HIS A 434 2.50 1.11 1.36
C HIS A 434 1.00 1.43 1.29
N TYR A 435 0.57 2.33 2.15
CA TYR A 435 -0.84 2.67 2.32
C TYR A 435 -1.16 4.09 1.85
N LYS A 436 -2.35 4.25 1.25
CA LYS A 436 -2.97 5.56 1.02
C LYS A 436 -4.19 5.68 1.91
N THR A 437 -4.10 6.49 2.96
CA THR A 437 -5.20 6.73 3.90
C THR A 437 -6.42 7.34 3.21
N LEU A 438 -7.62 6.90 3.60
CA LEU A 438 -8.92 7.32 3.09
C LEU A 438 -9.84 7.77 4.24
N ASP A 439 -10.84 8.60 3.92
CA ASP A 439 -11.92 8.87 4.86
C ASP A 439 -12.72 7.57 5.07
N SER A 440 -13.18 7.34 6.31
CA SER A 440 -14.01 6.20 6.67
C SER A 440 -15.28 6.13 5.82
N VAL A 441 -15.62 4.92 5.38
CA VAL A 441 -16.89 4.64 4.71
C VAL A 441 -18.00 4.29 5.70
N ASP A 442 -17.63 3.84 6.90
CA ASP A 442 -18.58 3.53 7.97
C ASP A 442 -18.87 4.75 8.84
N PRO A 443 -20.13 4.95 9.26
CA PRO A 443 -20.48 5.97 10.23
C PRO A 443 -19.98 5.57 11.62
N SER A 444 -19.37 6.53 12.34
CA SER A 444 -18.98 6.37 13.74
C SER A 444 -20.18 5.95 14.61
N THR A 445 -19.97 5.01 15.53
CA THR A 445 -20.96 4.63 16.56
C THR A 445 -20.95 5.55 17.77
N CYS A 446 -19.95 6.43 17.89
CA CYS A 446 -19.91 7.49 18.90
C CYS A 446 -20.98 8.55 18.69
N SER A 447 -21.51 9.07 19.80
CA SER A 447 -22.51 10.12 19.82
C SER A 447 -21.97 11.41 19.20
N SER A 448 -22.74 11.98 18.27
CA SER A 448 -22.43 13.29 17.69
C SER A 448 -22.80 14.46 18.59
N THR A 449 -23.52 14.22 19.69
CA THR A 449 -24.08 15.27 20.57
C THR A 449 -23.67 15.11 22.03
N ALA A 450 -23.53 13.88 22.52
CA ALA A 450 -23.11 13.62 23.88
C ALA A 450 -21.57 13.71 24.02
N PRO A 451 -21.07 14.09 25.20
CA PRO A 451 -19.65 14.01 25.49
C PRO A 451 -19.16 12.56 25.48
N ILE A 452 -17.98 12.33 24.90
CA ILE A 452 -17.33 11.02 24.80
C ILE A 452 -16.22 10.93 25.85
N TRP A 453 -16.22 9.83 26.59
CA TRP A 453 -15.19 9.45 27.53
C TRP A 453 -14.07 8.68 26.83
N TYR A 454 -12.85 9.09 27.11
CA TYR A 454 -11.62 8.35 26.80
C TYR A 454 -10.95 8.07 28.13
N TYR A 455 -11.26 6.93 28.74
CA TYR A 455 -10.94 6.67 30.16
C TYR A 455 -9.47 6.26 30.37
N GLU A 456 -8.94 6.65 31.54
CA GLU A 456 -7.63 6.17 32.02
C GLU A 456 -7.70 4.66 32.29
N ARG A 457 -6.60 3.97 32.01
CA ARG A 457 -6.41 2.58 32.46
C ARG A 457 -6.00 2.57 33.92
N GLU A 458 -6.39 1.52 34.63
CA GLU A 458 -5.95 1.31 36.00
C GLU A 458 -4.49 0.83 36.02
N ALA A 459 -3.72 1.24 37.03
CA ALA A 459 -2.28 0.93 37.09
C ALA A 459 -1.95 -0.57 37.10
N PHE A 460 -2.91 -1.44 37.46
CA PHE A 460 -2.74 -2.89 37.45
C PHE A 460 -3.02 -3.54 36.09
N SER A 461 -3.68 -2.83 35.16
CA SER A 461 -4.05 -3.37 33.84
C SER A 461 -3.08 -2.99 32.73
N GLU A 462 -2.07 -2.18 33.04
CA GLU A 462 -1.07 -1.71 32.08
C GLU A 462 0.38 -1.95 32.54
N HIS A 463 1.30 -1.94 31.59
CA HIS A 463 2.74 -2.01 31.86
C HIS A 463 3.57 -1.06 30.97
N GLU A 464 4.76 -0.71 31.45
CA GLU A 464 5.73 0.03 30.66
C GLU A 464 6.39 -0.90 29.62
N VAL A 465 6.13 -0.65 28.35
CA VAL A 465 6.79 -1.37 27.26
C VAL A 465 8.05 -0.59 26.89
N ARG A 466 9.21 -1.01 27.39
CA ARG A 466 10.48 -0.27 27.22
C ARG A 466 10.70 0.13 25.75
N ASN A 467 10.70 1.43 25.47
CA ASN A 467 11.44 2.03 24.36
C ASN A 467 12.93 1.96 24.71
N THR A 468 13.56 0.81 24.49
CA THR A 468 15.04 0.78 24.47
C THR A 468 15.49 1.52 23.22
N ILE A 469 15.93 2.76 23.47
CA ILE A 469 16.62 3.69 22.56
C ILE A 469 17.72 2.98 21.77
#